data_AF-A0A7X6XQV3-F1
#
_entry.id   AF-A0A7X6XQV3-F1
#
_cell.length_a   1.000
_cell.length_b   1.000
_cell.length_c   1.000
_cell.angle_alpha   90.00
_cell.angle_beta   90.00
_cell.angle_gamma   90.00
#
_symmetry.space_group_name_H-M   'P 1'
#
loop_
_entity.id
_entity.type
_entity.pdbx_description
1 polymer ?
#
loop_
_entity_poly.entity_id
_entity_poly.type
_entity_poly.pdbx_seq_one_letter_code
_entity_poly.pdbx_strand_id
1 'polypeptide(L)'
;MRVQTVLFLMVLATVTAARPAVAAPERVIRLPFTGGDDWRSFADEPWWAVVDLREMLSLFHPFSLSRTGAAAGASREVTLPADWRAPYTLRFYCADDYFADAEKHRPGQLGTESFFAHRFKQVLVGESVVWERDVVDENTHGSPTLFAVDLTPHVTPGKPFRLTLRVFDKVSTEVRHPQDVWFIGGTWYAAGDGKTEQPPRFHTTVWFADAVVGEQDAVAAAPMGKRPHEAVVAARHRARWPLPPPGERLPLPAALELVAPAAIPASGFPLTCGIPVPPGVLRDVTAVRLQDAAGRDLPLQTTRTGVWPDGSARWIRLTTLLPGGTRPGDRFRLHLNAGSAPRPRAPLTLRRGGQRLTLDTGALRLVMGGDPHCLLDRVHLAGRQDAVLSGLTVRMAIQEEGTEVPVRARTERLLVSERGRVAATIEASGPLEGGGRRLGRFVFRVTAFAGLPTLQTQFRVFNEVKPEPFQGTAADPPLEVTDLALVGTLAKDPVAWVPAEGRVRAFAGGNARLFQE
;
A
#
# COMPACT_ATOMS: atom_id res chain seq x y z
N MET A 1 75.84 10.98 14.40
CA MET A 1 75.59 10.34 15.71
C MET A 1 74.69 11.24 16.54
N ARG A 2 73.36 11.05 16.47
CA ARG A 2 72.38 11.59 17.41
C ARG A 2 71.23 10.60 17.48
N VAL A 3 71.15 9.91 18.61
CA VAL A 3 70.07 9.00 19.00
C VAL A 3 68.89 9.87 19.39
N GLN A 4 67.75 9.73 18.70
CA GLN A 4 66.49 10.37 19.07
C GLN A 4 65.69 9.38 19.93
N THR A 5 65.58 9.73 21.21
CA THR A 5 64.73 9.11 22.22
C THR A 5 63.26 9.22 21.80
N VAL A 6 62.60 8.07 21.62
CA VAL A 6 61.14 7.98 21.39
C VAL A 6 60.45 7.85 22.74
N LEU A 7 59.63 8.85 23.08
CA LEU A 7 58.81 8.90 24.29
C LEU A 7 57.53 8.08 24.05
N PHE A 8 57.37 6.97 24.77
CA PHE A 8 56.12 6.18 24.77
C PHE A 8 55.11 6.83 25.73
N LEU A 9 54.01 7.37 25.18
CA LEU A 9 52.88 7.87 25.96
C LEU A 9 51.90 6.70 26.22
N MET A 10 51.96 6.10 27.41
CA MET A 10 50.91 5.20 27.91
C MET A 10 49.72 6.04 28.36
N VAL A 11 48.61 6.01 27.61
CA VAL A 11 47.32 6.53 28.07
C VAL A 11 46.62 5.43 28.87
N LEU A 12 46.66 5.53 30.20
CA LEU A 12 45.79 4.73 31.08
C LEU A 12 44.36 5.26 30.91
N ALA A 13 43.55 4.56 30.12
CA ALA A 13 42.11 4.80 30.10
C ALA A 13 41.49 4.19 31.37
N THR A 14 41.19 5.04 32.36
CA THR A 14 40.30 4.67 33.46
C THR A 14 38.92 4.38 32.90
N VAL A 15 38.58 3.08 32.80
CA VAL A 15 37.21 2.64 32.55
C VAL A 15 36.41 2.92 33.82
N THR A 16 35.80 4.10 33.90
CA THR A 16 34.65 4.30 34.78
C THR A 16 33.53 3.45 34.22
N ALA A 17 33.36 2.25 34.77
CA ALA A 17 32.15 1.48 34.59
C ALA A 17 30.99 2.33 35.13
N ALA A 18 30.28 3.01 34.24
CA ALA A 18 29.02 3.64 34.55
C ALA A 18 28.10 2.51 35.05
N ARG A 19 27.81 2.50 36.36
CA ARG A 19 26.66 1.77 36.87
C ARG A 19 25.48 2.14 35.98
N PRO A 20 24.68 1.19 35.48
CA PRO A 20 23.44 1.54 34.80
C PRO A 20 22.67 2.43 35.77
N ALA A 21 22.37 3.66 35.35
CA ALA A 21 21.42 4.48 36.08
C ALA A 21 20.17 3.60 36.23
N VAL A 22 19.80 3.29 37.47
CA VAL A 22 18.50 2.70 37.75
C VAL A 22 17.52 3.68 37.13
N ALA A 23 16.90 3.29 36.01
CA ALA A 23 15.91 4.12 35.36
C ALA A 23 14.89 4.47 36.45
N ALA A 24 14.66 5.76 36.67
CA ALA A 24 13.63 6.19 37.59
C ALA A 24 12.34 5.43 37.22
N PRO A 25 11.55 4.95 38.20
CA PRO A 25 10.29 4.27 37.88
C PRO A 25 9.48 5.17 36.95
N GLU A 26 9.01 4.62 35.82
CA GLU A 26 8.16 5.34 34.88
C GLU A 26 6.96 5.86 35.69
N ARG A 27 6.87 7.18 35.92
CA ARG A 27 5.79 7.81 36.71
C ARG A 27 4.50 7.93 35.89
N VAL A 28 4.21 6.86 35.16
CA VAL A 28 3.18 6.76 34.15
C VAL A 28 2.70 5.31 34.02
N ILE A 29 1.40 5.14 33.82
CA ILE A 29 0.73 3.86 33.58
C ILE A 29 0.20 3.89 32.14
N ARG A 30 0.63 2.94 31.32
CA ARG A 30 0.05 2.70 29.99
C ARG A 30 -1.20 1.85 30.15
N LEU A 31 -2.26 2.19 29.42
CA LEU A 31 -3.56 1.56 29.53
C LEU A 31 -3.94 0.86 28.21
N PRO A 32 -3.20 -0.18 27.78
CA PRO A 32 -3.47 -0.86 26.51
C PRO A 32 -4.87 -1.47 26.51
N PHE A 33 -5.52 -1.48 25.34
CA PHE A 33 -6.82 -2.16 25.17
C PHE A 33 -6.67 -3.68 24.97
N THR A 34 -5.46 -4.17 24.67
CA THR A 34 -5.16 -5.60 24.57
C THR A 34 -4.21 -6.00 25.71
N GLY A 35 -4.55 -7.03 26.51
CA GLY A 35 -3.66 -7.47 27.59
C GLY A 35 -4.28 -8.15 28.82
N GLY A 36 -5.61 -8.28 28.91
CA GLY A 36 -6.32 -8.91 30.03
C GLY A 36 -7.73 -8.33 30.18
N ASP A 37 -8.53 -8.86 31.11
CA ASP A 37 -9.94 -8.49 31.36
C ASP A 37 -10.16 -7.08 31.97
N ASP A 38 -9.18 -6.17 31.82
CA ASP A 38 -9.12 -4.88 32.54
C ASP A 38 -10.08 -3.83 31.97
N TRP A 39 -10.22 -3.77 30.64
CA TRP A 39 -11.20 -2.90 29.98
C TRP A 39 -12.49 -3.66 29.73
N ARG A 40 -13.60 -3.16 30.31
CA ARG A 40 -14.95 -3.65 30.07
C ARG A 40 -15.65 -2.75 29.08
N SER A 41 -15.80 -3.22 27.85
CA SER A 41 -16.56 -2.54 26.79
C SER A 41 -18.06 -2.64 27.03
N PHE A 42 -18.79 -1.61 26.64
CA PHE A 42 -20.26 -1.57 26.64
C PHE A 42 -20.75 -0.83 25.40
N ALA A 43 -21.97 -1.14 24.95
CA ALA A 43 -22.62 -0.44 23.86
C ALA A 43 -24.14 -0.63 23.97
N ASP A 44 -24.88 0.48 24.05
CA ASP A 44 -26.33 0.50 23.97
C ASP A 44 -26.78 0.43 22.51
N GLU A 45 -27.87 -0.28 22.22
CA GLU A 45 -28.44 -0.33 20.86
C GLU A 45 -28.71 1.10 20.31
N PRO A 46 -28.20 1.46 19.11
CA PRO A 46 -27.65 0.57 18.07
C PRO A 46 -26.11 0.56 17.98
N TRP A 47 -25.41 1.08 18.99
CA TRP A 47 -23.95 1.16 18.99
C TRP A 47 -23.27 -0.19 19.08
N TRP A 48 -22.07 -0.27 18.50
CA TRP A 48 -21.12 -1.35 18.70
C TRP A 48 -19.82 -0.82 19.31
N ALA A 49 -19.18 -1.63 20.16
CA ALA A 49 -17.86 -1.34 20.73
C ALA A 49 -16.92 -2.54 20.50
N VAL A 50 -15.81 -2.32 19.82
CA VAL A 50 -14.82 -3.36 19.49
C VAL A 50 -13.42 -2.82 19.65
N VAL A 51 -12.54 -3.60 20.27
CA VAL A 51 -11.09 -3.34 20.21
C VAL A 51 -10.54 -4.00 18.96
N ASP A 52 -9.99 -3.21 18.04
CA ASP A 52 -9.50 -3.72 16.76
C ASP A 52 -8.02 -4.19 16.81
N LEU A 53 -7.53 -4.73 15.69
CA LEU A 53 -6.15 -5.25 15.54
C LEU A 53 -5.04 -4.19 15.70
N ARG A 54 -5.39 -2.91 15.77
CA ARG A 54 -4.48 -1.80 16.04
C ARG A 54 -4.41 -1.47 17.54
N GLU A 55 -5.15 -2.19 18.40
CA GLU A 55 -5.38 -1.86 19.81
C GLU A 55 -6.04 -0.49 19.96
N MET A 56 -7.06 -0.25 19.13
CA MET A 56 -7.90 0.93 19.24
C MET A 56 -9.30 0.49 19.65
N LEU A 57 -9.88 1.16 20.65
CA LEU A 57 -11.31 1.04 20.94
C LEU A 57 -12.07 1.78 19.84
N SER A 58 -12.74 1.01 18.99
CA SER A 58 -13.59 1.47 17.90
C SER A 58 -15.05 1.43 18.35
N LEU A 59 -15.69 2.59 18.36
CA LEU A 59 -17.09 2.78 18.74
C LEU A 59 -17.86 3.18 17.48
N PHE A 60 -18.79 2.35 17.07
CA PHE A 60 -19.47 2.46 15.79
C PHE A 60 -20.97 2.63 16.01
N HIS A 61 -21.55 3.66 15.39
CA HIS A 61 -22.99 3.83 15.29
C HIS A 61 -23.41 3.64 13.83
N PRO A 62 -24.32 2.71 13.53
CA PRO A 62 -24.79 2.48 12.17
C PRO A 62 -25.58 3.69 11.63
N PHE A 63 -25.89 3.67 10.34
CA PHE A 63 -26.74 4.68 9.73
C PHE A 63 -28.21 4.49 10.13
N SER A 64 -28.52 4.87 11.38
CA SER A 64 -29.83 4.78 12.01
C SER A 64 -30.10 6.02 12.88
N LEU A 65 -31.33 6.15 13.39
CA LEU A 65 -31.65 7.17 14.40
C LEU A 65 -30.75 7.02 15.62
N SER A 66 -30.26 8.14 16.14
CA SER A 66 -29.61 8.18 17.44
C SER A 66 -30.67 8.17 18.55
N ARG A 67 -30.26 7.83 19.78
CA ARG A 67 -31.17 7.76 20.93
C ARG A 67 -30.60 8.58 22.08
N THR A 68 -31.37 9.54 22.58
CA THR A 68 -30.98 10.31 23.77
C THR A 68 -30.59 9.37 24.91
N GLY A 69 -29.39 9.54 25.44
CA GLY A 69 -28.87 8.75 26.54
C GLY A 69 -28.09 7.50 26.14
N ALA A 70 -28.14 7.07 24.88
CA ALA A 70 -27.40 5.90 24.42
C ALA A 70 -25.90 6.18 24.36
N ALA A 71 -25.10 5.17 24.73
CA ALA A 71 -23.65 5.29 24.74
C ALA A 71 -22.96 4.01 24.29
N ALA A 72 -21.72 4.15 23.84
CA ALA A 72 -20.78 3.05 23.76
C ALA A 72 -19.40 3.49 24.21
N GLY A 73 -18.64 2.56 24.77
CA GLY A 73 -17.35 2.89 25.35
C GLY A 73 -16.67 1.69 25.99
N ALA A 74 -15.63 1.98 26.76
CA ALA A 74 -15.02 1.02 27.65
C ALA A 74 -14.66 1.70 28.97
N SER A 75 -14.69 0.92 30.04
CA SER A 75 -14.26 1.37 31.38
C SER A 75 -13.26 0.42 31.99
N ARG A 76 -12.35 0.95 32.80
CA ARG A 76 -11.40 0.16 33.61
C ARG A 76 -11.17 0.79 34.96
N GLU A 77 -10.75 -0.01 35.93
CA GLU A 77 -10.25 0.51 37.19
C GLU A 77 -8.77 0.92 37.03
N VAL A 78 -8.40 2.03 37.66
CA VAL A 78 -7.04 2.57 37.68
C VAL A 78 -6.71 3.02 39.09
N THR A 79 -5.51 2.73 39.58
CA THR A 79 -4.99 3.27 40.84
C THR A 79 -3.63 3.92 40.57
N LEU A 80 -3.51 5.23 40.84
CA LEU A 80 -2.20 5.88 40.83
C LEU A 80 -1.45 5.51 42.13
N PRO A 81 -0.15 5.18 42.09
CA PRO A 81 0.63 4.95 43.29
C PRO A 81 0.59 6.12 44.29
N ALA A 82 0.52 5.81 45.59
CA ALA A 82 0.32 6.80 46.65
C ALA A 82 1.47 7.84 46.77
N ASP A 83 2.65 7.53 46.26
CA ASP A 83 3.85 8.39 46.28
C ASP A 83 3.99 9.30 45.05
N TRP A 84 3.05 9.21 44.10
CA TRP A 84 3.01 10.10 42.93
C TRP A 84 2.56 11.50 43.32
N ARG A 85 3.00 12.50 42.55
CA ARG A 85 2.83 13.93 42.81
C ARG A 85 2.01 14.58 41.70
N ALA A 86 1.04 15.39 42.12
CA ALA A 86 0.27 16.22 41.20
C ALA A 86 1.19 17.22 40.46
N PRO A 87 0.85 17.63 39.22
CA PRO A 87 -0.42 17.35 38.53
C PRO A 87 -0.49 15.95 37.90
N TYR A 88 -1.68 15.35 37.89
CA TYR A 88 -1.96 14.09 37.20
C TYR A 88 -2.64 14.35 35.87
N THR A 89 -2.20 13.68 34.82
CA THR A 89 -2.74 13.87 33.47
C THR A 89 -3.09 12.53 32.85
N LEU A 90 -4.22 12.48 32.14
CA LEU A 90 -4.52 11.46 31.15
C LEU A 90 -4.21 12.00 29.77
N ARG A 91 -3.35 11.33 29.02
CA ARG A 91 -3.15 11.56 27.58
C ARG A 91 -3.74 10.40 26.80
N PHE A 92 -4.43 10.69 25.70
CA PHE A 92 -4.99 9.67 24.81
C PHE A 92 -5.14 10.19 23.39
N TYR A 93 -5.12 9.27 22.43
CA TYR A 93 -5.53 9.52 21.06
C TYR A 93 -7.04 9.41 20.93
N CYS A 94 -7.67 10.35 20.22
CA CYS A 94 -9.07 10.26 19.82
C CYS A 94 -9.27 10.89 18.43
N ALA A 95 -10.06 10.23 17.59
CA ALA A 95 -10.48 10.74 16.28
C ALA A 95 -11.82 10.11 15.88
N ASP A 96 -12.47 10.66 14.87
CA ASP A 96 -13.71 10.14 14.30
C ASP A 96 -13.78 10.37 12.79
N ASP A 97 -14.79 9.80 12.14
CA ASP A 97 -15.06 9.95 10.71
C ASP A 97 -16.16 10.97 10.39
N TYR A 98 -16.62 11.73 11.39
CA TYR A 98 -17.69 12.68 11.18
C TYR A 98 -17.13 14.02 10.71
N PHE A 99 -17.71 14.53 9.63
CA PHE A 99 -17.36 15.83 9.08
C PHE A 99 -18.64 16.59 8.77
N ALA A 100 -18.77 17.75 9.39
CA ALA A 100 -19.86 18.68 9.17
C ALA A 100 -19.27 20.09 8.98
N ASP A 101 -19.83 20.84 8.03
CA ASP A 101 -19.35 22.17 7.63
C ASP A 101 -20.55 23.08 7.39
N ALA A 102 -21.01 23.79 8.42
CA ALA A 102 -22.24 24.58 8.35
C ALA A 102 -22.27 25.60 7.18
N GLU A 103 -21.12 26.06 6.68
CA GLU A 103 -21.04 27.08 5.62
C GLU A 103 -21.08 26.49 4.21
N LYS A 104 -20.73 25.20 4.05
CA LYS A 104 -20.72 24.53 2.74
C LYS A 104 -22.07 23.99 2.30
N HIS A 105 -23.11 24.03 3.14
CA HIS A 105 -24.41 23.42 2.84
C HIS A 105 -25.42 24.47 2.33
N ARG A 106 -25.82 24.34 1.07
CA ARG A 106 -26.86 25.16 0.44
C ARG A 106 -28.05 24.28 0.02
N PRO A 107 -29.29 24.79 0.10
CA PRO A 107 -30.45 24.13 -0.51
C PRO A 107 -30.15 23.77 -1.98
N GLY A 108 -30.30 22.48 -2.33
CA GLY A 108 -30.00 21.94 -3.67
C GLY A 108 -28.68 21.16 -3.81
N GLN A 109 -27.83 21.09 -2.77
CA GLN A 109 -26.70 20.16 -2.75
C GLN A 109 -27.14 18.73 -2.38
N LEU A 110 -26.53 17.76 -3.05
CA LEU A 110 -26.86 16.35 -2.93
C LEU A 110 -26.19 15.72 -1.69
N GLY A 111 -26.99 15.16 -0.79
CA GLY A 111 -26.59 14.06 0.10
C GLY A 111 -25.62 14.40 1.24
N THR A 112 -25.90 15.41 2.06
CA THR A 112 -25.07 15.69 3.24
C THR A 112 -25.94 16.02 4.45
N GLU A 113 -25.81 15.21 5.51
CA GLU A 113 -26.47 15.39 6.81
C GLU A 113 -25.42 15.82 7.84
N SER A 114 -25.65 16.96 8.51
CA SER A 114 -24.81 17.51 9.58
C SER A 114 -25.64 17.69 10.85
N PHE A 115 -25.31 16.98 11.92
CA PHE A 115 -26.00 16.99 13.21
C PHE A 115 -25.09 17.60 14.28
N PHE A 116 -25.36 18.83 14.68
CA PHE A 116 -24.57 19.60 15.64
C PHE A 116 -25.13 19.43 17.06
N ALA A 117 -24.26 19.31 18.06
CA ALA A 117 -24.63 19.20 19.47
C ALA A 117 -25.46 17.96 19.85
N HIS A 118 -25.40 16.91 19.02
CA HIS A 118 -26.13 15.66 19.26
C HIS A 118 -25.29 14.60 19.98
N ARG A 119 -24.02 14.44 19.58
CA ARG A 119 -23.19 13.29 19.94
C ARG A 119 -21.81 13.75 20.40
N PHE A 120 -21.36 13.20 21.52
CA PHE A 120 -20.16 13.69 22.19
C PHE A 120 -19.18 12.57 22.53
N LYS A 121 -17.90 12.83 22.29
CA LYS A 121 -16.75 12.08 22.79
C LYS A 121 -16.51 12.51 24.23
N GLN A 122 -16.38 11.56 25.16
CA GLN A 122 -16.25 11.86 26.58
C GLN A 122 -15.20 11.01 27.29
N VAL A 123 -14.57 11.61 28.31
CA VAL A 123 -13.79 10.92 29.35
C VAL A 123 -14.48 11.13 30.69
N LEU A 124 -14.65 10.06 31.46
CA LEU A 124 -15.22 10.11 32.80
C LEU A 124 -14.26 9.55 33.84
N VAL A 125 -14.28 10.15 35.03
CA VAL A 125 -13.70 9.60 36.26
C VAL A 125 -14.86 9.34 37.23
N GLY A 126 -15.07 8.06 37.55
CA GLY A 126 -16.33 7.62 38.16
C GLY A 126 -17.50 7.92 37.22
N GLU A 127 -18.46 8.71 37.70
CA GLU A 127 -19.61 9.17 36.93
C GLU A 127 -19.45 10.62 36.42
N SER A 128 -18.35 11.30 36.79
CA SER A 128 -18.12 12.70 36.42
C SER A 128 -17.46 12.80 35.04
N VAL A 129 -18.08 13.56 34.14
CA VAL A 129 -17.46 13.91 32.84
C VAL A 129 -16.35 14.93 33.10
N VAL A 130 -15.10 14.54 32.81
CA VAL A 130 -13.90 15.37 33.00
C VAL A 130 -13.39 15.96 31.68
N TRP A 131 -13.88 15.45 30.55
CA TRP A 131 -13.61 15.98 29.22
C TRP A 131 -14.76 15.61 28.28
N GLU A 132 -15.17 16.55 27.43
CA GLU A 132 -16.24 16.40 26.46
C GLU A 132 -15.89 17.17 25.18
N ARG A 133 -16.13 16.56 24.01
CA ARG A 133 -16.09 17.24 22.70
C ARG A 133 -17.20 16.72 21.82
N ASP A 134 -17.82 17.61 21.05
CA ASP A 134 -18.75 17.23 19.99
C ASP A 134 -18.00 16.40 18.93
N VAL A 135 -18.67 15.45 18.28
CA VAL A 135 -18.12 14.78 17.09
C VAL A 135 -18.08 15.72 15.88
N VAL A 136 -18.78 16.85 15.93
CA VAL A 136 -18.68 17.95 14.94
C VAL A 136 -17.54 18.92 15.23
N ASP A 137 -16.64 18.57 16.15
CA ASP A 137 -15.46 19.40 16.36
C ASP A 137 -14.58 19.47 15.10
N GLU A 138 -13.54 20.31 15.13
CA GLU A 138 -12.65 20.46 13.99
C GLU A 138 -12.05 19.10 13.60
N ASN A 139 -12.53 18.50 12.52
CA ASN A 139 -12.00 17.27 11.92
C ASN A 139 -11.45 17.56 10.51
N THR A 140 -10.59 18.59 10.43
CA THR A 140 -9.90 19.01 9.19
C THR A 140 -8.46 18.51 9.18
N HIS A 141 -7.80 18.61 8.03
CA HIS A 141 -6.38 18.28 7.95
C HIS A 141 -5.56 19.17 8.89
N GLY A 142 -4.95 18.56 9.92
CA GLY A 142 -4.18 19.27 10.94
C GLY A 142 -4.86 19.36 12.31
N SER A 143 -6.12 18.92 12.43
CA SER A 143 -6.84 18.87 13.70
C SER A 143 -6.11 18.04 14.78
N PRO A 144 -6.19 18.44 16.06
CA PRO A 144 -5.58 17.69 17.14
C PRO A 144 -6.29 16.35 17.31
N THR A 145 -5.51 15.27 17.28
CA THR A 145 -6.00 13.90 17.56
C THR A 145 -5.44 13.35 18.86
N LEU A 146 -4.57 14.11 19.53
CA LEU A 146 -3.95 13.76 20.81
C LEU A 146 -4.43 14.75 21.85
N PHE A 147 -5.08 14.26 22.89
CA PHE A 147 -5.68 15.07 23.95
C PHE A 147 -5.01 14.77 25.29
N ALA A 148 -4.99 15.78 26.16
CA ALA A 148 -4.53 15.69 27.53
C ALA A 148 -5.58 16.29 28.46
N VAL A 149 -5.91 15.59 29.55
CA VAL A 149 -6.94 15.97 30.52
C VAL A 149 -6.31 15.98 31.91
N ASP A 150 -6.48 17.09 32.63
CA ASP A 150 -6.05 17.18 34.03
C ASP A 150 -6.99 16.33 34.90
N LEU A 151 -6.42 15.31 35.53
CA LEU A 151 -7.12 14.43 36.46
C LEU A 151 -6.94 14.87 37.92
N THR A 152 -6.05 15.82 38.20
CA THR A 152 -5.71 16.27 39.56
C THR A 152 -6.93 16.55 40.46
N PRO A 153 -7.98 17.26 40.00
CA PRO A 153 -9.14 17.53 40.86
C PRO A 153 -10.07 16.31 41.03
N HIS A 154 -9.86 15.22 40.29
CA HIS A 154 -10.79 14.09 40.20
C HIS A 154 -10.27 12.79 40.81
N VAL A 155 -8.97 12.70 41.12
CA VAL A 155 -8.35 11.46 41.61
C VAL A 155 -7.56 11.67 42.89
N THR A 156 -7.46 10.63 43.70
CA THR A 156 -6.60 10.60 44.89
C THR A 156 -5.60 9.46 44.74
N PRO A 157 -4.27 9.73 44.74
CA PRO A 157 -3.26 8.69 44.73
C PRO A 157 -3.48 7.65 45.84
N GLY A 158 -3.21 6.39 45.54
CA GLY A 158 -3.45 5.24 46.42
C GLY A 158 -4.92 4.79 46.48
N LYS A 159 -5.86 5.50 45.86
CA LYS A 159 -7.27 5.08 45.77
C LYS A 159 -7.63 4.69 44.32
N PRO A 160 -8.36 3.58 44.12
CA PRO A 160 -8.85 3.23 42.79
C PRO A 160 -9.92 4.21 42.32
N PHE A 161 -9.96 4.45 41.01
CA PHE A 161 -11.04 5.17 40.33
C PHE A 161 -11.39 4.45 39.02
N ARG A 162 -12.65 4.55 38.61
CA ARG A 162 -13.10 4.07 37.30
C ARG A 162 -12.78 5.14 36.25
N LEU A 163 -12.02 4.77 35.23
CA LEU A 163 -11.81 5.58 34.03
C LEU A 163 -12.69 5.05 32.90
N THR A 164 -13.46 5.92 32.26
CA THR A 164 -14.32 5.56 31.12
C THR A 164 -14.02 6.43 29.91
N LEU A 165 -13.84 5.80 28.76
CA LEU A 165 -13.76 6.45 27.44
C LEU A 165 -15.01 6.05 26.66
N ARG A 166 -15.82 7.03 26.24
CA ARG A 166 -17.10 6.73 25.58
C ARG A 166 -17.49 7.75 24.52
N VAL A 167 -18.47 7.37 23.73
CA VAL A 167 -19.30 8.28 22.93
C VAL A 167 -20.72 8.22 23.47
N PHE A 168 -21.38 9.36 23.51
CA PHE A 168 -22.68 9.56 24.14
C PHE A 168 -23.59 10.38 23.24
N ASP A 169 -24.77 9.84 22.94
CA ASP A 169 -25.85 10.55 22.26
C ASP A 169 -26.58 11.42 23.28
N LYS A 170 -26.13 12.66 23.42
CA LYS A 170 -26.69 13.63 24.37
C LYS A 170 -28.10 14.04 24.01
N VAL A 171 -28.39 14.13 22.71
CA VAL A 171 -29.69 14.48 22.16
C VAL A 171 -29.96 13.61 20.93
N SER A 172 -31.12 12.94 20.88
CA SER A 172 -31.60 12.23 19.70
C SER A 172 -31.68 13.18 18.49
N THR A 173 -31.33 12.68 17.32
CA THR A 173 -31.43 13.39 16.04
C THR A 173 -32.88 13.66 15.61
N GLU A 174 -33.87 13.11 16.31
CA GLU A 174 -35.28 13.53 16.17
C GLU A 174 -35.52 14.96 16.69
N VAL A 175 -34.67 15.45 17.60
CA VAL A 175 -34.77 16.81 18.14
C VAL A 175 -33.87 17.72 17.33
N ARG A 176 -34.44 18.43 16.36
CA ARG A 176 -33.66 19.29 15.46
C ARG A 176 -32.94 20.43 16.18
N HIS A 177 -31.63 20.52 16.01
CA HIS A 177 -30.83 21.66 16.40
C HIS A 177 -30.84 22.76 15.31
N PRO A 178 -30.80 24.06 15.64
CA PRO A 178 -30.88 25.13 14.64
C PRO A 178 -29.78 25.12 13.58
N GLN A 179 -28.62 24.56 13.91
CA GLN A 179 -27.48 24.42 12.98
C GLN A 179 -27.55 23.14 12.14
N ASP A 180 -28.49 22.23 12.44
CA ASP A 180 -28.57 20.97 11.71
C ASP A 180 -28.91 21.19 10.25
N VAL A 181 -28.14 20.50 9.42
CA VAL A 181 -28.41 20.37 8.00
C VAL A 181 -28.94 18.96 7.79
N TRP A 182 -30.24 18.85 7.58
CA TRP A 182 -30.92 17.58 7.38
C TRP A 182 -31.73 17.66 6.09
N PHE A 183 -31.20 17.04 5.02
CA PHE A 183 -31.83 16.96 3.71
C PHE A 183 -31.49 15.61 3.07
N ILE A 184 -32.41 14.64 3.09
CA ILE A 184 -32.31 13.48 2.18
C ILE A 184 -33.36 13.67 1.09
N GLY A 185 -32.94 14.45 0.11
CA GLY A 185 -33.55 14.46 -1.18
C GLY A 185 -32.61 13.96 -2.27
N GLY A 186 -33.01 12.91 -2.98
CA GLY A 186 -32.32 12.52 -4.22
C GLY A 186 -32.38 13.65 -5.27
N THR A 187 -31.87 13.39 -6.46
CA THR A 187 -31.76 14.31 -7.64
C THR A 187 -33.05 15.03 -8.08
N TRP A 188 -34.16 14.89 -7.34
CA TRP A 188 -35.51 15.35 -7.67
C TRP A 188 -36.15 16.22 -6.58
N TYR A 189 -35.44 16.55 -5.49
CA TYR A 189 -35.96 17.47 -4.47
C TYR A 189 -35.85 18.93 -4.92
N ALA A 190 -36.63 19.26 -5.94
CA ALA A 190 -37.07 20.63 -6.18
C ALA A 190 -38.35 20.83 -5.36
N ALA A 191 -38.47 21.98 -4.69
CA ALA A 191 -39.66 22.31 -3.91
C ALA A 191 -40.96 22.07 -4.72
N GLY A 192 -41.88 21.25 -4.19
CA GLY A 192 -43.25 21.14 -4.72
C GLY A 192 -43.79 19.75 -5.11
N ASP A 193 -43.09 18.63 -4.86
CA ASP A 193 -43.57 17.29 -5.26
C ASP A 193 -44.28 16.46 -4.17
N GLY A 194 -44.47 17.01 -2.97
CA GLY A 194 -45.26 16.39 -1.90
C GLY A 194 -44.63 15.18 -1.21
N LYS A 195 -43.33 14.93 -1.36
CA LYS A 195 -42.60 13.84 -0.67
C LYS A 195 -41.94 14.29 0.63
N THR A 196 -41.92 13.40 1.63
CA THR A 196 -41.51 13.68 3.03
C THR A 196 -40.02 13.45 3.28
N GLU A 197 -39.44 14.24 4.19
CA GLU A 197 -38.08 14.06 4.72
C GLU A 197 -37.86 12.61 5.23
N GLN A 198 -36.70 12.02 4.92
CA GLN A 198 -36.31 10.71 5.47
C GLN A 198 -35.83 10.88 6.92
N PRO A 199 -36.00 9.89 7.81
CA PRO A 199 -35.58 9.98 9.21
C PRO A 199 -34.11 10.45 9.38
N PRO A 200 -33.80 11.28 10.40
CA PRO A 200 -32.48 11.88 10.62
C PRO A 200 -31.47 10.87 11.17
N ARG A 201 -30.85 10.09 10.28
CA ARG A 201 -29.98 8.98 10.64
C ARG A 201 -28.54 9.46 10.80
N PHE A 202 -27.86 9.01 11.85
CA PHE A 202 -26.57 9.55 12.25
C PHE A 202 -25.50 8.44 12.35
N HIS A 203 -24.77 8.22 11.26
CA HIS A 203 -23.64 7.29 11.24
C HIS A 203 -22.36 7.97 11.73
N THR A 204 -21.60 7.29 12.59
CA THR A 204 -20.26 7.73 13.01
C THR A 204 -19.43 6.56 13.51
N THR A 205 -18.13 6.59 13.25
CA THR A 205 -17.12 5.79 13.95
C THR A 205 -16.19 6.69 14.72
N VAL A 206 -15.96 6.38 16.00
CA VAL A 206 -15.00 7.07 16.87
C VAL A 206 -13.97 6.07 17.36
N TRP A 207 -12.71 6.49 17.39
CA TRP A 207 -11.59 5.68 17.87
C TRP A 207 -10.92 6.32 19.08
N PHE A 208 -10.67 5.51 20.12
CA PHE A 208 -9.79 5.86 21.24
C PHE A 208 -8.55 4.94 21.23
N ALA A 209 -7.37 5.48 21.51
CA ALA A 209 -6.13 4.71 21.57
C ALA A 209 -5.08 5.37 22.48
N ASP A 210 -3.98 4.66 22.74
CA ASP A 210 -2.78 5.17 23.44
C ASP A 210 -3.10 5.93 24.74
N ALA A 211 -4.00 5.38 25.56
CA ALA A 211 -4.36 5.98 26.84
C ALA A 211 -3.22 5.77 27.86
N VAL A 212 -2.78 6.87 28.46
CA VAL A 212 -1.61 6.94 29.33
C VAL A 212 -1.91 7.90 30.48
N VAL A 213 -1.73 7.46 31.73
CA VAL A 213 -2.06 8.26 32.92
C VAL A 213 -0.88 8.33 33.89
N GLY A 214 -0.64 9.48 34.49
CA GLY A 214 0.39 9.64 35.52
C GLY A 214 0.75 11.09 35.79
N GLU A 215 1.96 11.32 36.30
CA GLU A 215 2.43 12.69 36.53
C GLU A 215 2.58 13.43 35.20
N GLN A 216 2.17 14.70 35.16
CA GLN A 216 2.07 15.48 33.93
C GLN A 216 3.35 15.46 33.09
N ASP A 217 4.52 15.69 33.70
CA ASP A 217 5.81 15.70 33.00
C ASP A 217 6.17 14.32 32.43
N ALA A 218 5.85 13.25 33.17
CA ALA A 218 6.09 11.88 32.72
C ALA A 218 5.16 11.48 31.58
N VAL A 219 3.88 11.87 31.64
CA VAL A 219 2.89 11.64 30.58
C VAL A 219 3.24 12.42 29.30
N ALA A 220 3.74 13.65 29.45
CA ALA A 220 4.21 14.48 28.34
C ALA A 220 5.46 13.88 27.65
N ALA A 221 6.36 13.29 28.45
CA ALA A 221 7.56 12.62 27.93
C ALA A 221 7.30 11.18 27.42
N ALA A 222 6.18 10.57 27.78
CA ALA A 222 5.87 9.18 27.43
C ALA A 222 5.72 9.02 25.90
N PRO A 223 6.49 8.12 25.25
CA PRO A 223 6.40 7.93 23.81
C PRO A 223 5.05 7.32 23.42
N MET A 224 4.59 7.65 22.19
CA MET A 224 3.40 7.06 21.59
C MET A 224 3.43 5.53 21.64
N GLY A 225 2.26 4.93 21.89
CA GLY A 225 2.05 3.49 21.81
C GLY A 225 2.45 2.94 20.44
N LYS A 226 3.07 1.76 20.44
CA LYS A 226 3.37 1.01 19.21
C LYS A 226 2.17 0.16 18.85
N ARG A 227 1.89 0.03 17.56
CA ARG A 227 0.76 -0.79 17.12
C ARG A 227 1.05 -2.27 17.43
N PRO A 228 0.10 -3.07 17.94
CA PRO A 228 0.33 -4.48 18.22
C PRO A 228 0.82 -5.25 16.99
N HIS A 229 0.27 -4.95 15.81
CA HIS A 229 0.76 -5.54 14.58
C HIS A 229 2.20 -5.15 14.26
N GLU A 230 2.66 -3.94 14.57
CA GLU A 230 4.09 -3.59 14.44
C GLU A 230 4.93 -4.41 15.40
N ALA A 231 4.48 -4.62 16.64
CA ALA A 231 5.17 -5.46 17.61
C ALA A 231 5.22 -6.93 17.15
N VAL A 232 4.10 -7.49 16.69
CA VAL A 232 3.98 -8.87 16.17
C VAL A 232 4.78 -9.03 14.87
N VAL A 233 4.69 -8.08 13.93
CA VAL A 233 5.49 -8.05 12.71
C VAL A 233 6.96 -7.95 13.07
N ALA A 234 7.35 -7.07 13.99
CA ALA A 234 8.74 -6.94 14.44
C ALA A 234 9.25 -8.19 15.14
N ALA A 235 8.42 -8.89 15.92
CA ALA A 235 8.75 -10.16 16.55
C ALA A 235 8.92 -11.28 15.51
N ARG A 236 7.96 -11.43 14.59
CA ARG A 236 8.04 -12.38 13.46
C ARG A 236 9.24 -12.11 12.56
N HIS A 237 9.48 -10.84 12.22
CA HIS A 237 10.67 -10.44 11.46
C HIS A 237 11.92 -10.77 12.25
N ARG A 238 12.07 -10.37 13.52
CA ARG A 238 13.25 -10.73 14.32
C ARG A 238 13.51 -12.24 14.37
N ALA A 239 12.46 -13.06 14.45
CA ALA A 239 12.59 -14.51 14.49
C ALA A 239 12.95 -15.15 13.13
N ARG A 240 12.39 -14.65 12.01
CA ARG A 240 12.54 -15.26 10.68
C ARG A 240 13.56 -14.56 9.77
N TRP A 241 13.72 -13.26 9.94
CA TRP A 241 14.57 -12.35 9.16
C TRP A 241 15.09 -11.25 10.10
N PRO A 242 16.09 -11.53 10.96
CA PRO A 242 16.59 -10.55 11.91
C PRO A 242 17.08 -9.30 11.17
N LEU A 243 16.21 -8.29 11.12
CA LEU A 243 16.54 -6.98 10.57
C LEU A 243 17.36 -6.20 11.62
N PRO A 244 18.27 -5.33 11.19
CA PRO A 244 18.86 -4.35 12.09
C PRO A 244 17.75 -3.57 12.83
N PRO A 245 17.99 -3.13 14.09
CA PRO A 245 17.05 -2.33 14.85
C PRO A 245 16.41 -1.20 14.02
N PRO A 246 15.08 -1.00 14.11
CA PRO A 246 14.41 0.12 13.47
C PRO A 246 15.11 1.45 13.81
N GLY A 247 15.47 2.22 12.78
CA GLY A 247 16.18 3.50 12.94
C GLY A 247 17.70 3.41 12.79
N GLU A 248 18.28 2.21 12.73
CA GLU A 248 19.68 2.06 12.32
C GLU A 248 19.83 2.54 10.87
N ARG A 249 20.80 3.43 10.62
CA ARG A 249 21.04 3.97 9.28
C ARG A 249 21.44 2.81 8.37
N LEU A 250 20.75 2.67 7.24
CA LEU A 250 21.20 1.77 6.18
C LEU A 250 22.63 2.14 5.81
N PRO A 251 23.64 1.24 6.00
CA PRO A 251 24.99 1.55 5.60
C PRO A 251 25.00 1.75 4.09
N LEU A 252 25.45 2.93 3.66
CA LEU A 252 25.62 3.26 2.25
C LEU A 252 27.11 3.16 1.88
N PRO A 253 27.45 2.56 0.72
CA PRO A 253 26.53 1.95 -0.24
C PRO A 253 25.90 0.64 0.30
N ALA A 254 24.62 0.43 -0.01
CA ALA A 254 23.91 -0.77 0.42
C ALA A 254 24.38 -1.99 -0.39
N ALA A 255 24.66 -3.10 0.28
CA ALA A 255 25.00 -4.36 -0.37
C ALA A 255 23.73 -5.10 -0.80
N LEU A 256 23.62 -5.43 -2.08
CA LEU A 256 22.54 -6.25 -2.64
C LEU A 256 23.11 -7.57 -3.12
N GLU A 257 22.59 -8.69 -2.64
CA GLU A 257 23.01 -10.02 -3.07
C GLU A 257 22.05 -10.56 -4.13
N LEU A 258 22.59 -11.11 -5.23
CA LEU A 258 21.78 -11.71 -6.28
C LEU A 258 21.27 -13.08 -5.85
N VAL A 259 19.95 -13.20 -5.71
CA VAL A 259 19.27 -14.48 -5.60
C VAL A 259 18.73 -14.87 -6.97
N ALA A 260 19.25 -15.97 -7.52
CA ALA A 260 18.85 -16.51 -8.80
C ALA A 260 18.99 -18.05 -8.79
N PRO A 261 18.17 -18.79 -9.57
CA PRO A 261 18.24 -20.25 -9.63
C PRO A 261 19.50 -20.75 -10.37
N ALA A 262 20.10 -19.91 -11.22
CA ALA A 262 21.27 -20.22 -12.02
C ALA A 262 22.06 -18.94 -12.37
N ALA A 263 23.23 -19.11 -12.98
CA ALA A 263 23.99 -18.00 -13.52
C ALA A 263 23.25 -17.28 -14.65
N ILE A 264 23.49 -15.98 -14.77
CA ILE A 264 22.88 -15.14 -15.79
C ILE A 264 23.34 -15.57 -17.19
N PRO A 265 22.43 -15.75 -18.17
CA PRO A 265 22.78 -16.16 -19.54
C PRO A 265 23.82 -15.24 -20.19
N ALA A 266 24.58 -15.76 -21.15
CA ALA A 266 25.65 -15.00 -21.83
C ALA A 266 25.16 -13.69 -22.48
N SER A 267 23.90 -13.64 -22.92
CA SER A 267 23.25 -12.43 -23.45
C SER A 267 23.03 -11.34 -22.41
N GLY A 268 23.12 -11.66 -21.11
CA GLY A 268 22.66 -10.83 -20.01
C GLY A 268 21.19 -11.09 -19.66
N PHE A 269 20.71 -10.46 -18.59
CA PHE A 269 19.32 -10.61 -18.13
C PHE A 269 18.84 -9.33 -17.41
N PRO A 270 17.58 -8.92 -17.61
CA PRO A 270 17.04 -7.76 -16.91
C PRO A 270 16.68 -8.12 -15.47
N LEU A 271 17.05 -7.26 -14.51
CA LEU A 271 16.65 -7.38 -13.12
C LEU A 271 15.81 -6.17 -12.73
N THR A 272 14.66 -6.39 -12.10
CA THR A 272 13.84 -5.33 -11.49
C THR A 272 13.54 -5.66 -10.04
N CYS A 273 13.78 -4.72 -9.13
CA CYS A 273 13.47 -4.88 -7.71
C CYS A 273 12.99 -3.56 -7.08
N GLY A 274 12.27 -3.68 -5.97
CA GLY A 274 11.90 -2.56 -5.11
C GLY A 274 12.96 -2.32 -4.04
N ILE A 275 13.43 -1.09 -3.90
CA ILE A 275 14.35 -0.70 -2.85
C ILE A 275 13.63 0.27 -1.89
N PRO A 276 13.49 -0.06 -0.60
CA PRO A 276 13.01 0.88 0.39
C PRO A 276 14.08 1.92 0.68
N VAL A 277 13.67 3.16 0.88
CA VAL A 277 14.59 4.28 1.18
C VAL A 277 14.13 4.99 2.46
N PRO A 278 15.03 5.27 3.42
CA PRO A 278 14.66 5.99 4.62
C PRO A 278 14.18 7.43 4.32
N PRO A 279 13.33 8.01 5.19
CA PRO A 279 12.87 9.38 5.04
C PRO A 279 14.05 10.36 4.98
N GLY A 280 13.94 11.38 4.14
CA GLY A 280 14.94 12.42 3.92
C GLY A 280 16.15 12.03 3.07
N VAL A 281 16.36 10.74 2.74
CA VAL A 281 17.62 10.29 2.13
C VAL A 281 17.71 10.55 0.62
N LEU A 282 16.66 10.28 -0.15
CA LEU A 282 16.68 10.39 -1.62
C LEU A 282 15.48 11.18 -2.12
N ARG A 283 15.72 12.32 -2.77
CA ARG A 283 14.66 13.11 -3.43
C ARG A 283 14.68 12.93 -4.94
N ASP A 284 15.86 13.08 -5.55
CA ASP A 284 16.09 12.78 -6.96
C ASP A 284 16.42 11.30 -7.13
N VAL A 285 15.45 10.52 -7.60
CA VAL A 285 15.63 9.08 -7.81
C VAL A 285 16.59 8.76 -8.96
N THR A 286 16.96 9.73 -9.80
CA THR A 286 17.93 9.52 -10.89
C THR A 286 19.37 9.53 -10.40
N ALA A 287 19.62 10.08 -9.20
CA ALA A 287 20.92 10.14 -8.53
C ALA A 287 21.30 8.83 -7.83
N VAL A 288 21.09 7.70 -8.50
CA VAL A 288 21.37 6.35 -8.00
C VAL A 288 22.38 5.67 -8.91
N ARG A 289 23.33 4.95 -8.32
CA ARG A 289 24.29 4.08 -9.03
C ARG A 289 24.29 2.67 -8.46
N LEU A 290 24.50 1.69 -9.33
CA LEU A 290 24.65 0.29 -8.95
C LEU A 290 25.97 -0.22 -9.51
N GLN A 291 26.82 -0.74 -8.64
CA GLN A 291 28.12 -1.30 -9.01
C GLN A 291 28.12 -2.81 -8.84
N ASP A 292 28.77 -3.50 -9.77
CA ASP A 292 29.05 -4.93 -9.62
C ASP A 292 30.20 -5.20 -8.63
N ALA A 293 30.51 -6.47 -8.41
CA ALA A 293 31.60 -6.89 -7.51
C ALA A 293 32.99 -6.37 -7.93
N ALA A 294 33.18 -6.04 -9.21
CA ALA A 294 34.41 -5.45 -9.75
C ALA A 294 34.43 -3.91 -9.66
N GLY A 295 33.39 -3.29 -9.08
CA GLY A 295 33.27 -1.84 -8.95
C GLY A 295 32.82 -1.12 -10.24
N ARG A 296 32.36 -1.85 -11.26
CA ARG A 296 31.88 -1.26 -12.51
C ARG A 296 30.44 -0.80 -12.37
N ASP A 297 30.17 0.44 -12.75
CA ASP A 297 28.82 0.98 -12.78
C ASP A 297 27.97 0.28 -13.86
N LEU A 298 26.78 -0.21 -13.48
CA LEU A 298 25.80 -0.80 -14.38
C LEU A 298 24.80 0.25 -14.88
N PRO A 299 24.29 0.09 -16.12
CA PRO A 299 23.18 0.90 -16.58
C PRO A 299 21.92 0.57 -15.79
N LEU A 300 21.33 1.58 -15.17
CA LEU A 300 20.11 1.41 -14.38
C LEU A 300 19.07 2.47 -14.73
N GLN A 301 17.82 2.18 -14.42
CA GLN A 301 16.69 3.09 -14.49
C GLN A 301 15.89 2.97 -13.20
N THR A 302 15.47 4.10 -12.66
CA THR A 302 14.77 4.17 -11.39
C THR A 302 13.45 4.92 -11.55
N THR A 303 12.43 4.46 -10.83
CA THR A 303 11.13 5.13 -10.74
C THR A 303 10.73 5.23 -9.27
N ARG A 304 10.24 6.40 -8.85
CA ARG A 304 9.66 6.56 -7.50
C ARG A 304 8.30 5.87 -7.44
N THR A 305 8.13 4.92 -6.53
CA THR A 305 6.87 4.15 -6.35
C THR A 305 6.19 4.41 -5.01
N GLY A 306 6.85 5.15 -4.10
CA GLY A 306 6.25 5.63 -2.86
C GLY A 306 6.96 6.89 -2.36
N VAL A 307 6.25 7.70 -1.58
CA VAL A 307 6.71 8.99 -1.07
C VAL A 307 6.45 9.07 0.43
N TRP A 308 7.39 9.64 1.18
CA TRP A 308 7.24 9.98 2.60
C TRP A 308 6.56 11.35 2.75
N PRO A 309 5.97 11.69 3.91
CA PRO A 309 5.36 13.01 4.14
C PRO A 309 6.29 14.20 3.89
N ASP A 310 7.61 14.04 4.05
CA ASP A 310 8.62 15.07 3.77
C ASP A 310 8.93 15.25 2.26
N GLY A 311 8.28 14.49 1.38
CA GLY A 311 8.47 14.49 -0.07
C GLY A 311 9.64 13.64 -0.58
N SER A 312 10.41 13.00 0.31
CA SER A 312 11.47 12.07 -0.08
C SER A 312 10.91 10.73 -0.59
N ALA A 313 11.70 10.01 -1.38
CA ALA A 313 11.30 8.69 -1.87
C ALA A 313 11.24 7.68 -0.71
N ARG A 314 10.10 6.98 -0.60
CA ARG A 314 9.92 5.85 0.33
C ARG A 314 10.26 4.52 -0.31
N TRP A 315 9.89 4.38 -1.58
CA TRP A 315 10.19 3.21 -2.41
C TRP A 315 10.63 3.67 -3.78
N ILE A 316 11.69 3.04 -4.30
CA ILE A 316 12.07 3.13 -5.70
C ILE A 316 11.99 1.75 -6.34
N ARG A 317 11.51 1.68 -7.58
CA ARG A 317 11.72 0.53 -8.45
C ARG A 317 13.01 0.77 -9.21
N LEU A 318 13.95 -0.16 -9.09
CA LEU A 318 15.22 -0.16 -9.81
C LEU A 318 15.16 -1.25 -10.88
N THR A 319 15.49 -0.90 -12.12
CA THR A 319 15.68 -1.84 -13.23
C THR A 319 17.08 -1.70 -13.79
N THR A 320 17.81 -2.81 -13.90
CA THR A 320 19.20 -2.88 -14.41
C THR A 320 19.37 -4.04 -15.38
N LEU A 321 20.50 -4.07 -16.09
CA LEU A 321 20.89 -5.14 -16.99
C LEU A 321 22.08 -5.88 -16.36
N LEU A 322 21.85 -7.12 -15.92
CA LEU A 322 22.91 -7.96 -15.36
C LEU A 322 23.79 -8.49 -16.49
N PRO A 323 25.13 -8.38 -16.38
CA PRO A 323 26.05 -8.98 -17.33
C PRO A 323 25.91 -10.50 -17.38
N GLY A 324 26.14 -11.09 -18.55
CA GLY A 324 26.23 -12.54 -18.68
C GLY A 324 27.34 -13.14 -17.82
N GLY A 325 27.07 -14.31 -17.23
CA GLY A 325 27.98 -14.99 -16.32
C GLY A 325 27.94 -14.52 -14.87
N THR A 326 27.17 -13.48 -14.53
CA THR A 326 26.89 -13.11 -13.12
C THR A 326 26.28 -14.32 -12.39
N ARG A 327 26.77 -14.65 -11.19
CA ARG A 327 26.41 -15.85 -10.45
C ARG A 327 25.47 -15.55 -9.28
N PRO A 328 24.62 -16.52 -8.86
CA PRO A 328 23.93 -16.43 -7.57
C PRO A 328 24.92 -16.17 -6.43
N GLY A 329 24.57 -15.29 -5.50
CA GLY A 329 25.43 -14.84 -4.41
C GLY A 329 26.37 -13.68 -4.76
N ASP A 330 26.51 -13.31 -6.05
CA ASP A 330 27.27 -12.11 -6.40
C ASP A 330 26.64 -10.87 -5.77
N ARG A 331 27.51 -9.98 -5.28
CA ARG A 331 27.10 -8.78 -4.54
C ARG A 331 27.28 -7.52 -5.38
N PHE A 332 26.28 -6.64 -5.25
CA PHE A 332 26.23 -5.33 -5.87
C PHE A 332 26.23 -4.25 -4.80
N ARG A 333 26.79 -3.09 -5.13
CA ARG A 333 26.80 -1.92 -4.22
C ARG A 333 25.88 -0.85 -4.78
N LEU A 334 24.82 -0.54 -4.03
CA LEU A 334 23.85 0.49 -4.35
C LEU A 334 24.25 1.80 -3.68
N HIS A 335 24.56 2.81 -4.49
CA HIS A 335 24.86 4.15 -4.04
C HIS A 335 23.64 5.04 -4.25
N LEU A 336 23.27 5.79 -3.21
CA LEU A 336 22.24 6.82 -3.25
C LEU A 336 22.91 8.20 -3.25
N ASN A 337 22.31 9.17 -3.95
CA ASN A 337 22.86 10.52 -4.16
C ASN A 337 24.24 10.53 -4.83
N ALA A 338 24.52 9.56 -5.70
CA ALA A 338 25.81 9.41 -6.40
C ALA A 338 25.78 9.89 -7.87
N GLY A 339 24.82 10.75 -8.21
CA GLY A 339 24.58 11.19 -9.59
C GLY A 339 24.04 10.07 -10.49
N SER A 340 23.95 10.33 -11.79
CA SER A 340 23.31 9.41 -12.73
C SER A 340 24.21 8.23 -13.12
N ALA A 341 23.62 7.03 -13.14
CA ALA A 341 24.24 5.85 -13.74
C ALA A 341 24.55 5.99 -15.23
N PRO A 342 25.48 5.18 -15.76
CA PRO A 342 25.80 5.16 -17.19
C PRO A 342 24.59 4.75 -18.04
N ARG A 343 24.59 5.18 -19.30
CA ARG A 343 23.61 4.72 -20.30
C ARG A 343 23.95 3.31 -20.77
N PRO A 344 22.96 2.50 -21.20
CA PRO A 344 23.24 1.26 -21.90
C PRO A 344 24.08 1.49 -23.16
N ARG A 345 24.91 0.51 -23.52
CA ARG A 345 25.77 0.57 -24.72
C ARG A 345 24.95 0.67 -26.00
N ALA A 346 23.89 -0.13 -26.12
CA ALA A 346 22.93 -0.05 -27.21
C ALA A 346 21.69 0.71 -26.72
N PRO A 347 21.34 1.87 -27.33
CA PRO A 347 20.18 2.63 -26.89
C PRO A 347 18.88 1.92 -27.30
N LEU A 348 17.88 1.96 -26.40
CA LEU A 348 16.52 1.57 -26.74
C LEU A 348 15.87 2.68 -27.56
N THR A 349 15.33 2.35 -28.73
CA THR A 349 14.61 3.30 -29.59
C THR A 349 13.17 2.87 -29.78
N LEU A 350 12.27 3.85 -29.75
CA LEU A 350 10.84 3.65 -29.98
C LEU A 350 10.39 4.63 -31.06
N ARG A 351 9.76 4.10 -32.11
CA ARG A 351 9.23 4.86 -33.24
C ARG A 351 7.75 4.56 -33.40
N ARG A 352 6.95 5.61 -33.62
CA ARG A 352 5.53 5.50 -33.95
C ARG A 352 5.32 6.01 -35.37
N GLY A 353 4.67 5.21 -36.22
CA GLY A 353 4.27 5.58 -37.57
C GLY A 353 2.82 5.17 -37.79
N GLY A 354 1.90 6.15 -37.78
CA GLY A 354 0.47 5.87 -37.74
C GLY A 354 0.10 5.02 -36.52
N GLN A 355 -0.60 3.91 -36.74
CA GLN A 355 -0.97 2.95 -35.69
C GLN A 355 0.17 2.00 -35.31
N ARG A 356 1.23 1.91 -36.12
CA ARG A 356 2.34 1.00 -35.90
C ARG A 356 3.35 1.57 -34.90
N LEU A 357 3.76 0.74 -33.95
CA LEU A 357 4.86 0.98 -33.03
C LEU A 357 6.00 0.03 -33.34
N THR A 358 7.22 0.55 -33.35
CA THR A 358 8.45 -0.23 -33.48
C THR A 358 9.36 0.09 -32.30
N LEU A 359 9.75 -0.94 -31.56
CA LEU A 359 10.71 -0.86 -30.46
C LEU A 359 11.95 -1.65 -30.85
N ASP A 360 13.10 -1.01 -30.81
CA ASP A 360 14.40 -1.62 -31.13
C ASP A 360 15.32 -1.51 -29.90
N THR A 361 15.82 -2.65 -29.42
CA THR A 361 16.78 -2.75 -28.31
C THR A 361 18.23 -2.78 -28.79
N GLY A 362 18.48 -2.83 -30.09
CA GLY A 362 19.77 -3.14 -30.72
C GLY A 362 20.05 -4.63 -30.87
N ALA A 363 19.48 -5.48 -29.99
CA ALA A 363 19.57 -6.93 -30.09
C ALA A 363 18.27 -7.57 -30.62
N LEU A 364 17.14 -6.88 -30.47
CA LEU A 364 15.82 -7.31 -30.89
C LEU A 364 15.00 -6.12 -31.36
N ARG A 365 14.20 -6.33 -32.42
CA ARG A 365 13.20 -5.37 -32.91
C ARG A 365 11.81 -5.97 -32.83
N LEU A 366 10.91 -5.26 -32.16
CA LEU A 366 9.50 -5.59 -32.01
C LEU A 366 8.62 -4.64 -32.83
N VAL A 367 7.61 -5.18 -33.51
CA VAL A 367 6.58 -4.42 -34.26
C VAL A 367 5.19 -4.77 -33.72
N MET A 368 4.37 -3.75 -33.46
CA MET A 368 2.98 -3.87 -32.99
C MET A 368 2.06 -2.86 -33.70
N GLY A 369 0.76 -3.15 -33.76
CA GLY A 369 -0.27 -2.24 -34.27
C GLY A 369 -0.48 -2.27 -35.78
N GLY A 370 0.03 -3.31 -36.46
CA GLY A 370 -0.27 -3.60 -37.86
C GLY A 370 -1.62 -4.30 -38.05
N ASP A 371 -1.94 -5.27 -37.21
CA ASP A 371 -3.23 -5.98 -37.16
C ASP A 371 -3.87 -5.80 -35.77
N PRO A 372 -5.12 -5.29 -35.67
CA PRO A 372 -5.78 -5.12 -34.38
C PRO A 372 -6.02 -6.44 -33.64
N HIS A 373 -6.10 -7.58 -34.33
CA HIS A 373 -6.24 -8.89 -33.68
C HIS A 373 -4.89 -9.52 -33.27
N CYS A 374 -3.80 -8.84 -33.56
CA CYS A 374 -2.45 -9.26 -33.22
C CYS A 374 -1.90 -8.44 -32.03
N LEU A 375 -1.36 -9.14 -31.04
CA LEU A 375 -0.66 -8.52 -29.92
C LEU A 375 0.74 -8.08 -30.33
N LEU A 376 1.50 -8.95 -31.02
CA LEU A 376 2.82 -8.65 -31.57
C LEU A 376 2.87 -9.04 -33.05
N ASP A 377 2.99 -8.06 -33.94
CA ASP A 377 3.01 -8.33 -35.39
C ASP A 377 4.22 -9.18 -35.77
N ARG A 378 5.42 -8.72 -35.37
CA ARG A 378 6.70 -9.35 -35.70
C ARG A 378 7.77 -9.07 -34.64
N VAL A 379 8.63 -10.06 -34.42
CA VAL A 379 9.86 -9.94 -33.63
C VAL A 379 11.04 -10.37 -34.49
N HIS A 380 12.06 -9.54 -34.59
CA HIS A 380 13.31 -9.83 -35.29
C HIS A 380 14.48 -9.81 -34.31
N LEU A 381 15.43 -10.73 -34.48
CA LEU A 381 16.72 -10.68 -33.77
C LEU A 381 17.77 -9.96 -34.62
N ALA A 382 18.72 -9.31 -33.98
CA ALA A 382 19.84 -8.68 -34.67
C ALA A 382 20.58 -9.70 -35.55
N GLY A 383 20.90 -9.30 -36.78
CA GLY A 383 21.57 -10.15 -37.77
C GLY A 383 20.66 -11.15 -38.50
N ARG A 384 19.37 -11.24 -38.18
CA ARG A 384 18.39 -12.06 -38.93
C ARG A 384 17.47 -11.19 -39.79
N GLN A 385 17.30 -11.58 -41.05
CA GLN A 385 16.35 -10.92 -41.96
C GLN A 385 14.90 -11.31 -41.63
N ASP A 386 14.67 -12.61 -41.45
CA ASP A 386 13.34 -13.13 -41.13
C ASP A 386 12.94 -12.87 -39.67
N ALA A 387 11.64 -12.72 -39.46
CA ALA A 387 11.07 -12.61 -38.12
C ALA A 387 11.16 -13.97 -37.41
N VAL A 388 11.63 -13.98 -36.16
CA VAL A 388 11.69 -15.18 -35.32
C VAL A 388 10.33 -15.53 -34.72
N LEU A 389 9.45 -14.54 -34.59
CA LEU A 389 8.05 -14.68 -34.20
C LEU A 389 7.22 -13.73 -35.06
N SER A 390 6.10 -14.21 -35.61
CA SER A 390 5.12 -13.40 -36.33
C SER A 390 3.72 -13.73 -35.86
N GLY A 391 2.83 -12.73 -35.85
CA GLY A 391 1.40 -12.94 -35.64
C GLY A 391 1.06 -13.46 -34.25
N LEU A 392 1.64 -12.92 -33.18
CA LEU A 392 1.28 -13.36 -31.82
C LEU A 392 -0.15 -12.89 -31.50
N THR A 393 -1.05 -13.83 -31.24
CA THR A 393 -2.49 -13.61 -31.01
C THR A 393 -2.94 -14.30 -29.74
N VAL A 394 -4.14 -13.95 -29.26
CA VAL A 394 -4.83 -14.67 -28.20
C VAL A 394 -5.70 -15.74 -28.83
N ARG A 395 -5.51 -16.99 -28.41
CA ARG A 395 -6.44 -18.08 -28.66
C ARG A 395 -7.19 -18.35 -27.37
N MET A 396 -8.45 -17.95 -27.33
CA MET A 396 -9.31 -18.14 -26.17
C MET A 396 -10.63 -18.74 -26.63
N ALA A 397 -11.23 -19.60 -25.80
CA ALA A 397 -12.55 -20.14 -26.02
C ALA A 397 -13.31 -20.22 -24.70
N ILE A 398 -14.63 -20.11 -24.77
CA ILE A 398 -15.54 -20.25 -23.63
C ILE A 398 -16.58 -21.32 -23.91
N GLN A 399 -17.13 -21.92 -22.86
CA GLN A 399 -18.28 -22.80 -22.96
C GLN A 399 -19.57 -21.97 -22.79
N GLU A 400 -20.50 -22.08 -23.74
CA GLU A 400 -21.81 -21.43 -23.69
C GLU A 400 -22.86 -22.42 -24.23
N GLU A 401 -23.86 -22.76 -23.40
CA GLU A 401 -24.95 -23.69 -23.74
C GLU A 401 -24.47 -25.03 -24.34
N GLY A 402 -23.35 -25.56 -23.86
CA GLY A 402 -22.78 -26.81 -24.38
C GLY A 402 -21.97 -26.67 -25.67
N THR A 403 -21.81 -25.45 -26.20
CA THR A 403 -21.01 -25.14 -27.39
C THR A 403 -19.76 -24.34 -27.02
N GLU A 404 -18.64 -24.66 -27.65
CA GLU A 404 -17.41 -23.88 -27.52
C GLU A 404 -17.47 -22.65 -28.44
N VAL A 405 -17.37 -21.46 -27.84
CA VAL A 405 -17.40 -20.18 -28.55
C VAL A 405 -16.00 -19.57 -28.59
N PRO A 406 -15.42 -19.34 -29.78
CA PRO A 406 -14.11 -18.71 -29.89
C PRO A 406 -14.16 -17.24 -29.48
N VAL A 407 -13.16 -16.82 -28.71
CA VAL A 407 -12.99 -15.45 -28.22
C VAL A 407 -11.78 -14.81 -28.90
N ARG A 408 -11.98 -13.62 -29.46
CA ARG A 408 -10.94 -12.82 -30.11
C ARG A 408 -10.62 -11.59 -29.27
N ALA A 409 -9.34 -11.31 -29.12
CA ALA A 409 -8.86 -10.01 -28.66
C ALA A 409 -8.83 -9.03 -29.84
N ARG A 410 -9.36 -7.83 -29.65
CA ARG A 410 -9.20 -6.71 -30.60
C ARG A 410 -8.50 -5.56 -29.88
N THR A 411 -7.28 -5.24 -30.29
CA THR A 411 -6.51 -4.09 -29.78
C THR A 411 -7.14 -2.81 -30.30
N GLU A 412 -7.63 -1.98 -29.38
CA GLU A 412 -8.16 -0.64 -29.68
C GLU A 412 -7.20 0.46 -29.26
N ARG A 413 -6.35 0.17 -28.26
CA ARG A 413 -5.38 1.14 -27.74
C ARG A 413 -4.01 0.51 -27.62
N LEU A 414 -3.02 1.23 -28.13
CA LEU A 414 -1.59 1.00 -27.91
C LEU A 414 -0.97 2.23 -27.25
N LEU A 415 -0.42 2.03 -26.06
CA LEU A 415 0.18 3.07 -25.23
C LEU A 415 1.61 2.69 -24.84
N VAL A 416 2.53 3.65 -24.89
CA VAL A 416 3.84 3.50 -24.25
C VAL A 416 3.66 3.84 -22.78
N SER A 417 3.49 2.82 -21.92
CA SER A 417 3.23 3.00 -20.49
C SER A 417 4.49 3.33 -19.70
N GLU A 418 5.65 2.90 -20.20
CA GLU A 418 6.95 3.26 -19.64
C GLU A 418 7.96 3.50 -20.76
N ARG A 419 8.69 4.62 -20.66
CA ARG A 419 9.79 4.95 -21.56
C ARG A 419 11.01 5.38 -20.76
N GLY A 420 12.03 4.55 -20.74
CA GLY A 420 13.30 4.97 -20.18
C GLY A 420 14.50 4.36 -20.90
N ARG A 421 15.68 4.65 -20.36
CA ARG A 421 16.96 4.32 -20.98
C ARG A 421 17.27 2.84 -20.96
N VAL A 422 16.83 2.11 -19.93
CA VAL A 422 17.10 0.67 -19.75
C VAL A 422 15.95 -0.18 -20.26
N ALA A 423 14.72 0.23 -19.98
CA ALA A 423 13.52 -0.52 -20.32
C ALA A 423 12.43 0.40 -20.87
N ALA A 424 11.62 -0.14 -21.77
CA ALA A 424 10.39 0.48 -22.22
C ALA A 424 9.28 -0.57 -22.30
N THR A 425 8.07 -0.16 -21.94
CA THR A 425 6.88 -1.01 -21.90
C THR A 425 5.82 -0.43 -22.82
N ILE A 426 5.27 -1.30 -23.68
CA ILE A 426 4.10 -1.01 -24.49
C ILE A 426 2.93 -1.81 -23.90
N GLU A 427 1.81 -1.12 -23.72
CA GLU A 427 0.54 -1.69 -23.31
C GLU A 427 -0.43 -1.69 -24.50
N ALA A 428 -0.94 -2.86 -24.83
CA ALA A 428 -2.06 -3.07 -25.75
C ALA A 428 -3.30 -3.43 -24.94
N SER A 429 -4.43 -2.80 -25.25
CA SER A 429 -5.70 -3.09 -24.57
C SER A 429 -6.89 -2.96 -25.51
N GLY A 430 -7.94 -3.70 -25.21
CA GLY A 430 -9.22 -3.62 -25.92
C GLY A 430 -10.18 -4.72 -25.48
N PRO A 431 -11.31 -4.89 -26.18
CA PRO A 431 -12.30 -5.88 -25.83
C PRO A 431 -11.86 -7.31 -26.16
N LEU A 432 -12.47 -8.25 -25.42
CA LEU A 432 -12.55 -9.66 -25.77
C LEU A 432 -13.96 -9.92 -26.31
N GLU A 433 -14.07 -10.48 -27.50
CA GLU A 433 -15.34 -10.67 -28.21
C GLU A 433 -15.52 -12.13 -28.61
N GLY A 434 -16.72 -12.69 -28.39
CA GLY A 434 -17.09 -14.06 -28.76
C GLY A 434 -18.60 -14.15 -28.92
N GLY A 435 -19.08 -15.03 -29.80
CA GLY A 435 -20.53 -15.20 -30.03
C GLY A 435 -21.23 -13.94 -30.55
N GLY A 436 -20.50 -13.02 -31.20
CA GLY A 436 -21.03 -11.74 -31.67
C GLY A 436 -21.20 -10.67 -30.58
N ARG A 437 -20.76 -10.92 -29.34
CA ARG A 437 -20.88 -10.00 -28.20
C ARG A 437 -19.54 -9.76 -27.51
N ARG A 438 -19.47 -8.68 -26.72
CA ARG A 438 -18.34 -8.40 -25.83
C ARG A 438 -18.43 -9.29 -24.58
N LEU A 439 -17.34 -9.99 -24.30
CA LEU A 439 -17.19 -10.89 -23.14
C LEU A 439 -16.35 -10.28 -22.02
N GLY A 440 -15.60 -9.23 -22.33
CA GLY A 440 -14.75 -8.57 -21.36
C GLY A 440 -13.73 -7.67 -22.04
N ARG A 441 -12.60 -7.47 -21.37
CA ARG A 441 -11.46 -6.70 -21.88
C ARG A 441 -10.16 -7.40 -21.54
N PHE A 442 -9.11 -7.08 -22.28
CA PHE A 442 -7.76 -7.53 -21.99
C PHE A 442 -6.79 -6.36 -21.83
N VAL A 443 -5.71 -6.63 -21.10
CA VAL A 443 -4.50 -5.81 -21.09
C VAL A 443 -3.32 -6.73 -21.35
N PHE A 444 -2.58 -6.43 -22.42
CA PHE A 444 -1.31 -7.06 -22.75
C PHE A 444 -0.19 -6.04 -22.58
N ARG A 445 0.84 -6.39 -21.81
CA ARG A 445 2.05 -5.59 -21.65
C ARG A 445 3.24 -6.35 -22.20
N VAL A 446 4.07 -5.64 -22.95
CA VAL A 446 5.38 -6.12 -23.39
C VAL A 446 6.44 -5.13 -22.99
N THR A 447 7.42 -5.59 -22.22
CA THR A 447 8.60 -4.83 -21.82
C THR A 447 9.80 -5.36 -22.58
N ALA A 448 10.57 -4.45 -23.16
CA ALA A 448 11.83 -4.74 -23.83
C ALA A 448 12.97 -3.98 -23.16
N PHE A 449 14.17 -4.55 -23.22
CA PHE A 449 15.33 -4.10 -22.45
C PHE A 449 16.50 -3.78 -23.38
N ALA A 450 17.12 -2.62 -23.18
CA ALA A 450 18.22 -2.13 -24.00
C ALA A 450 19.35 -3.15 -24.12
N GLY A 451 19.82 -3.43 -25.34
CA GLY A 451 20.89 -4.39 -25.62
C GLY A 451 20.56 -5.87 -25.42
N LEU A 452 19.36 -6.23 -24.91
CA LEU A 452 18.99 -7.62 -24.68
C LEU A 452 18.02 -8.15 -25.74
N PRO A 453 18.13 -9.44 -26.13
CA PRO A 453 17.18 -10.11 -27.00
C PRO A 453 16.00 -10.71 -26.20
N THR A 454 15.59 -10.07 -25.11
CA THR A 454 14.59 -10.58 -24.17
C THR A 454 13.36 -9.67 -24.14
N LEU A 455 12.18 -10.29 -24.20
CA LEU A 455 10.89 -9.64 -23.95
C LEU A 455 10.29 -10.22 -22.67
N GLN A 456 9.74 -9.35 -21.82
CA GLN A 456 8.87 -9.75 -20.73
C GLN A 456 7.43 -9.42 -21.12
N THR A 457 6.53 -10.40 -21.04
CA THR A 457 5.12 -10.21 -21.38
C THR A 457 4.22 -10.49 -20.19
N GLN A 458 3.09 -9.80 -20.15
CA GLN A 458 1.98 -10.06 -19.21
C GLN A 458 0.69 -9.94 -20.00
N PHE A 459 -0.19 -10.94 -19.88
CA PHE A 459 -1.54 -10.87 -20.41
C PHE A 459 -2.53 -10.97 -19.25
N ARG A 460 -3.54 -10.09 -19.24
CA ARG A 460 -4.57 -10.06 -18.22
C ARG A 460 -5.94 -10.00 -18.86
N VAL A 461 -6.83 -10.86 -18.41
CA VAL A 461 -8.24 -10.88 -18.77
C VAL A 461 -9.07 -10.26 -17.64
N PHE A 462 -10.07 -9.48 -18.01
CA PHE A 462 -11.11 -9.02 -17.11
C PHE A 462 -12.45 -9.56 -17.62
N ASN A 463 -13.04 -10.47 -16.85
CA ASN A 463 -14.39 -10.93 -17.11
C ASN A 463 -15.38 -9.81 -16.73
N GLU A 464 -16.16 -9.35 -17.70
CA GLU A 464 -17.19 -8.31 -17.50
C GLU A 464 -18.60 -8.84 -17.73
N VAL A 465 -18.73 -10.11 -18.14
CA VAL A 465 -20.03 -10.75 -18.36
C VAL A 465 -20.42 -11.51 -17.12
N LYS A 466 -21.70 -11.37 -16.80
CA LYS A 466 -22.38 -12.14 -15.77
C LYS A 466 -23.24 -13.19 -16.48
N PRO A 467 -23.22 -14.47 -16.06
CA PRO A 467 -24.18 -15.44 -16.58
C PRO A 467 -25.60 -14.94 -16.31
N GLU A 468 -26.55 -15.19 -17.21
CA GLU A 468 -27.97 -14.97 -16.90
C GLU A 468 -28.62 -16.30 -16.48
N PRO A 469 -29.36 -16.34 -15.36
CA PRO A 469 -29.60 -15.26 -14.40
C PRO A 469 -28.40 -15.03 -13.46
N PHE A 470 -28.02 -13.76 -13.23
CA PHE A 470 -26.99 -13.39 -12.26
C PHE A 470 -27.62 -13.05 -10.91
N GLN A 471 -27.43 -13.91 -9.90
CA GLN A 471 -28.07 -13.71 -8.60
C GLN A 471 -27.17 -12.98 -7.59
N GLY A 472 -25.90 -12.71 -7.93
CA GLY A 472 -24.91 -12.12 -7.04
C GLY A 472 -24.47 -13.06 -5.91
N THR A 473 -24.61 -14.37 -6.09
CA THR A 473 -24.35 -15.37 -5.06
C THR A 473 -23.10 -16.20 -5.38
N ALA A 474 -22.52 -16.87 -4.37
CA ALA A 474 -21.42 -17.81 -4.58
C ALA A 474 -21.79 -19.01 -5.48
N ALA A 475 -23.08 -19.19 -5.78
CA ALA A 475 -23.59 -20.23 -6.68
C ALA A 475 -23.69 -19.78 -8.14
N ASP A 476 -23.43 -18.50 -8.45
CA ASP A 476 -23.41 -18.03 -9.84
C ASP A 476 -22.23 -18.68 -10.58
N PRO A 477 -22.47 -19.37 -11.72
CA PRO A 477 -21.40 -20.06 -12.43
C PRO A 477 -20.39 -19.06 -13.03
N PRO A 478 -19.07 -19.29 -12.91
CA PRO A 478 -18.10 -18.45 -13.58
C PRO A 478 -18.21 -18.61 -15.11
N LEU A 479 -17.73 -17.61 -15.86
CA LEU A 479 -17.48 -17.80 -17.29
C LEU A 479 -16.47 -18.95 -17.47
N GLU A 480 -16.91 -20.06 -18.05
CA GLU A 480 -16.09 -21.24 -18.23
C GLU A 480 -15.16 -21.04 -19.42
N VAL A 481 -13.88 -20.76 -19.16
CA VAL A 481 -12.84 -20.63 -20.19
C VAL A 481 -12.26 -22.02 -20.47
N THR A 482 -12.48 -22.54 -21.67
CA THR A 482 -12.07 -23.90 -22.08
C THR A 482 -10.67 -23.94 -22.71
N ASP A 483 -10.21 -22.81 -23.26
CA ASP A 483 -8.89 -22.66 -23.84
C ASP A 483 -8.40 -21.23 -23.62
N LEU A 484 -7.12 -21.08 -23.26
CA LEU A 484 -6.43 -19.79 -23.18
C LEU A 484 -4.94 -19.97 -23.47
N ALA A 485 -4.51 -19.41 -24.59
CA ALA A 485 -3.11 -19.45 -25.01
C ALA A 485 -2.71 -18.20 -25.80
N LEU A 486 -1.42 -17.88 -25.77
CA LEU A 486 -0.80 -16.99 -26.75
C LEU A 486 -0.17 -17.84 -27.87
N VAL A 487 -0.53 -17.55 -29.12
CA VAL A 487 -0.16 -18.36 -30.29
C VAL A 487 0.44 -17.45 -31.36
N GLY A 488 1.56 -17.87 -31.94
CA GLY A 488 2.18 -17.20 -33.07
C GLY A 488 3.01 -18.17 -33.91
N THR A 489 3.46 -17.68 -35.07
CA THR A 489 4.27 -18.45 -36.02
C THR A 489 5.75 -18.21 -35.76
N LEU A 490 6.54 -19.28 -35.64
CA LEU A 490 7.98 -19.21 -35.47
C LEU A 490 8.73 -19.40 -36.79
N ALA A 491 9.96 -18.90 -36.86
CA ALA A 491 10.87 -19.23 -37.96
C ALA A 491 11.17 -20.74 -38.00
N LYS A 492 11.43 -21.27 -39.21
CA LYS A 492 11.66 -22.72 -39.44
C LYS A 492 12.97 -23.25 -38.86
N ASP A 493 13.95 -22.39 -38.59
CA ASP A 493 15.21 -22.79 -37.97
C ASP A 493 15.00 -23.19 -36.50
N PRO A 494 15.78 -24.15 -35.95
CA PRO A 494 15.61 -24.64 -34.60
C PRO A 494 15.99 -23.55 -33.58
N VAL A 495 15.01 -22.74 -33.19
CA VAL A 495 15.04 -22.04 -31.90
C VAL A 495 14.81 -23.13 -30.86
N ALA A 496 15.88 -23.61 -30.22
CA ALA A 496 15.78 -24.55 -29.12
C ALA A 496 15.03 -23.86 -27.96
N TRP A 497 13.81 -24.34 -27.68
CA TRP A 497 13.04 -23.88 -26.54
C TRP A 497 13.48 -24.65 -25.30
N VAL A 498 14.00 -23.94 -24.31
CA VAL A 498 14.19 -24.49 -22.96
C VAL A 498 13.01 -23.99 -22.13
N PRO A 499 12.00 -24.83 -21.85
CA PRO A 499 10.96 -24.42 -20.92
C PRO A 499 11.58 -24.14 -19.55
N ALA A 500 11.28 -22.98 -18.97
CA ALA A 500 11.36 -22.86 -17.52
C ALA A 500 10.34 -23.86 -16.96
N GLU A 501 10.71 -24.68 -15.97
CA GLU A 501 9.88 -25.75 -15.41
C GLU A 501 8.39 -25.33 -15.28
N GLY A 502 7.56 -25.72 -16.27
CA GLY A 502 6.23 -25.15 -16.49
C GLY A 502 5.74 -25.25 -17.95
N ARG A 503 5.06 -26.36 -18.27
CA ARG A 503 4.09 -26.59 -19.37
C ARG A 503 4.19 -25.72 -20.66
N VAL A 504 5.24 -25.89 -21.47
CA VAL A 504 5.24 -25.49 -22.90
C VAL A 504 5.33 -26.76 -23.75
N ARG A 505 4.35 -27.00 -24.65
CA ARG A 505 4.37 -28.12 -25.62
C ARG A 505 4.65 -27.58 -27.03
N ALA A 506 5.75 -28.00 -27.63
CA ALA A 506 6.01 -27.83 -29.07
C ALA A 506 5.27 -28.91 -29.86
N PHE A 507 4.64 -28.55 -30.99
CA PHE A 507 3.98 -29.49 -31.90
C PHE A 507 4.63 -29.43 -33.28
N ALA A 508 4.64 -30.55 -34.00
CA ALA A 508 5.10 -30.62 -35.38
C ALA A 508 4.25 -29.68 -36.26
N GLY A 509 4.90 -28.74 -36.98
CA GLY A 509 4.22 -27.80 -37.87
C GLY A 509 4.57 -26.31 -37.73
N GLY A 510 5.53 -25.92 -36.87
CA GLY A 510 6.02 -24.53 -36.79
C GLY A 510 5.17 -23.56 -35.95
N ASN A 511 4.09 -24.05 -35.31
CA ASN A 511 3.28 -23.30 -34.35
C ASN A 511 3.69 -23.66 -32.92
N ALA A 512 4.00 -22.66 -32.09
CA ALA A 512 4.31 -22.86 -30.66
C ALA A 512 3.21 -22.25 -29.77
N ARG A 513 2.79 -23.01 -28.74
CA ARG A 513 1.93 -22.50 -27.66
C ARG A 513 2.81 -22.00 -26.52
N LEU A 514 2.73 -20.70 -26.21
CA LEU A 514 3.60 -20.07 -25.22
C LEU A 514 3.06 -20.13 -23.77
N PHE A 515 1.78 -20.48 -23.59
CA PHE A 515 1.13 -20.58 -22.29
C PHE A 515 -0.10 -21.50 -22.36
N GLN A 516 -0.35 -22.29 -21.31
CA GLN A 516 -1.58 -23.06 -21.07
C GLN A 516 -1.79 -23.09 -19.55
N GLU A 517 -2.97 -22.65 -19.07
CA GLU A 517 -3.42 -22.92 -17.69
C GLU A 517 -3.72 -24.42 -17.50
#